data_AF-A0A242CXZ7-F1
#
_entry.id   AF-A0A242CXZ7-F1
#
_cell.length_a   1.000
_cell.length_b   1.000
_cell.length_c   1.000
_cell.angle_alpha   90.00
_cell.angle_beta   90.00
_cell.angle_gamma   90.00
#
_symmetry.space_group_name_H-M   'P 1'
#
loop_
_entity.id
_entity.type
_entity.pdbx_description
1 polymer ?
#
loop_
_entity_poly.entity_id
_entity_poly.type
_entity_poly.pdbx_seq_one_letter_code
_entity_poly.pdbx_strand_id
1 'polypeptide(L)' 'MISVYVNLIKKGLKSIDEVPEKIKEEVQAILSADVAD' A
#
# COMPACT_ATOMS: atom_id res chain seq x y z
N MET A 1 -7.39 -7.90 0.04
CA MET A 1 -5.94 -8.19 0.02
C MET A 1 -5.10 -6.91 -0.02
N ILE A 2 -5.48 -5.92 -0.86
CA ILE A 2 -4.87 -4.58 -0.93
C ILE A 2 -4.68 -3.93 0.44
N SER A 3 -5.73 -3.89 1.28
CA SER A 3 -5.65 -3.32 2.64
C SER A 3 -4.65 -4.02 3.57
N VAL A 4 -4.29 -5.29 3.29
CA VAL A 4 -3.24 -6.01 4.03
C VAL A 4 -1.88 -5.45 3.61
N TYR A 5 -1.63 -5.30 2.31
CA TYR A 5 -0.40 -4.68 1.80
C TYR A 5 -0.26 -3.24 2.29
N VAL A 6 -1.32 -2.43 2.19
CA VAL A 6 -1.34 -1.06 2.72
C VAL A 6 -0.95 -1.05 4.20
N ASN A 7 -1.57 -1.89 5.04
CA ASN A 7 -1.22 -1.97 6.46
C ASN A 7 0.21 -2.45 6.70
N LEU A 8 0.72 -3.40 5.94
CA LEU A 8 2.09 -3.88 6.07
C LEU A 8 3.11 -2.79 5.69
N ILE A 9 2.81 -1.99 4.66
CA ILE A 9 3.63 -0.87 4.23
C ILE A 9 3.58 0.26 5.27
N LYS A 10 2.39 0.61 5.76
CA LYS A 10 2.23 1.60 6.85
C LYS A 10 2.97 1.19 8.12
N LYS A 11 3.08 -0.11 8.39
CA LYS A 11 3.83 -0.67 9.52
C LYS A 11 5.34 -0.83 9.25
N GLY A 12 5.82 -0.51 8.05
CA GLY A 12 7.22 -0.70 7.66
C GLY A 12 7.65 -2.18 7.57
N LEU A 13 6.69 -3.11 7.55
CA LEU A 13 6.93 -4.55 7.45
C LEU A 13 7.12 -5.01 6.00
N LYS A 14 6.71 -4.18 5.04
CA LYS A 14 6.73 -4.53 3.62
C LYS A 14 6.91 -3.27 2.77
N SER A 15 7.53 -3.41 1.60
CA SER A 15 7.72 -2.29 0.67
C SER A 15 6.70 -2.29 -0.47
N ILE A 16 6.49 -1.12 -1.09
CA ILE A 16 5.62 -0.97 -2.27
C ILE A 16 6.08 -1.86 -3.43
N ASP A 17 7.37 -2.23 -3.45
CA ASP A 17 7.95 -3.09 -4.48
C ASP A 17 7.57 -4.56 -4.36
N GLU A 18 7.21 -5.02 -3.16
CA GLU A 18 6.69 -6.38 -2.93
C GLU A 18 5.19 -6.50 -3.21
N VAL A 19 4.56 -5.41 -3.67
CA VAL A 19 3.16 -5.37 -4.07
C VAL A 19 3.07 -5.81 -5.54
N PRO A 20 2.24 -6.81 -5.87
CA PRO A 20 2.05 -7.21 -7.25
C PRO A 20 1.53 -6.03 -8.09
N GLU A 21 2.08 -5.85 -9.29
CA GLU A 21 1.80 -4.69 -10.16
C GLU A 21 0.31 -4.44 -10.39
N LYS A 22 -0.49 -5.51 -10.50
CA LYS A 22 -1.95 -5.46 -10.67
C LYS A 22 -2.68 -4.67 -9.59
N ILE A 23 -2.11 -4.57 -8.39
CA ILE A 23 -2.68 -3.84 -7.25
C ILE A 23 -1.74 -2.76 -6.73
N LYS A 24 -0.58 -2.55 -7.35
CA LYS A 24 0.43 -1.57 -6.93
C LYS A 24 -0.14 -0.16 -7.04
N GLU A 25 -0.87 0.13 -8.13
CA GLU A 25 -1.58 1.40 -8.32
C GLU A 25 -2.66 1.63 -7.26
N GLU A 26 -3.50 0.62 -6.97
CA GLU A 26 -4.54 0.73 -5.94
C GLU A 26 -3.95 0.93 -4.54
N VAL A 27 -2.89 0.18 -4.19
CA VAL A 27 -2.19 0.34 -2.91
C VAL A 27 -1.59 1.74 -2.79
N GLN A 28 -0.98 2.26 -3.86
CA GLN A 28 -0.38 3.59 -3.87
C GLN A 28 -1.43 4.70 -3.78
N ALA A 29 -2.58 4.54 -4.43
CA ALA A 29 -3.71 5.47 -4.35
C ALA A 29 -4.28 5.52 -2.91
N ILE A 30 -4.46 4.36 -2.28
CA ILE A 30 -4.95 4.29 -0.89
C ILE A 30 -3.92 4.87 0.09
N LEU A 31 -2.63 4.54 -0.07
CA LEU A 31 -1.59 5.14 0.76
C LEU A 31 -1.62 6.67 0.63
N SER A 32 -1.67 7.19 -0.59
CA SER A 32 -1.66 8.64 -0.85
C SER A 32 -2.89 9.34 -0.28
N ALA A 33 -4.06 8.70 -0.33
CA ALA A 33 -5.30 9.21 0.25
C ALA A 33 -5.29 9.19 1.79
N ASP A 34 -4.57 8.25 2.39
CA ASP A 34 -4.49 8.07 3.84
C ASP A 34 -3.47 8.99 4.53
N VAL A 35 -2.40 9.43 3.85
CA VAL A 35 -1.45 10.41 4.41
C VAL A 35 -1.99 11.86 4.42
N ALA A 36 -3.18 12.09 3.87
CA ALA A 36 -3.77 13.42 3.73
C ALA A 36 -4.59 13.90 4.95
N ASP A 37 -4.53 13.18 6.10
CA ASP A 37 -5.19 13.56 7.36
C ASP A 37 -4.18 14.00 8.44
#